data_AF-A0A534S1Q9-F1
#
_entry.id   AF-A0A534S1Q9-F1
#
_cell.length_a   1.000
_cell.length_b   1.000
_cell.length_c   1.000
_cell.angle_alpha   90.00
_cell.angle_beta   90.00
_cell.angle_gamma   90.00
#
_symmetry.space_group_name_H-M   'P 1'
#
loop_
_entity.id
_entity.type
_entity.pdbx_description
1 polymer ?
#
loop_
_entity_poly.entity_id
_entity_poly.type
_entity_poly.pdbx_seq_one_letter_code
_entity_poly.pdbx_strand_id
1 'polypeptide(L)' 'KGGSSREAKRICAECPVRIECLNYALRRDERYGVWGGMSERERRRLKRMAS' A
#
# COMPACT_ATOMS: atom_id res chain seq x y z
N LYS A 1 16.20 -9.64 4.05
CA LYS A 1 16.13 -8.42 3.20
C LYS A 1 14.73 -7.81 3.33
N GLY A 2 14.56 -6.76 4.15
CA GLY A 2 13.24 -6.17 4.46
C GLY A 2 13.25 -4.65 4.63
N GLY A 3 14.29 -3.97 4.13
CA GLY A 3 14.46 -2.52 4.28
C GLY A 3 13.55 -1.67 3.40
N SER A 4 13.30 -2.09 2.14
CA SER A 4 12.64 -1.21 1.16
C SER A 4 11.18 -0.89 1.51
N SER A 5 10.47 -1.77 2.21
CA SER A 5 9.08 -1.51 2.58
C SER A 5 8.95 -0.44 3.66
N ARG A 6 9.89 -0.34 4.61
CA ARG A 6 9.83 0.68 5.66
C ARG A 6 10.13 2.06 5.09
N GLU A 7 11.15 2.15 4.23
CA GLU A 7 11.52 3.39 3.57
C GLU A 7 10.45 3.87 2.59
N ALA A 8 9.91 2.99 1.75
CA ALA A 8 8.82 3.33 0.84
C ALA A 8 7.58 3.82 1.60
N LYS A 9 7.25 3.21 2.75
CA LYS A 9 6.16 3.67 3.60
C LYS A 9 6.39 5.07 4.16
N ARG A 10 7.63 5.41 4.52
CA ARG A 10 8.00 6.76 4.97
C ARG A 10 7.75 7.78 3.86
N ILE A 11 8.19 7.48 2.64
CA ILE A 11 7.95 8.34 1.47
C ILE A 11 6.44 8.48 1.20
N CYS A 12 5.68 7.38 1.26
CA CYS A 12 4.24 7.45 1.09
C CYS A 12 3.54 8.32 2.14
N ALA A 13 4.09 8.46 3.36
CA ALA A 13 3.48 9.24 4.42
C ALA A 13 3.36 10.73 4.07
N GLU A 14 4.30 11.24 3.28
CA GLU A 14 4.38 12.63 2.81
C GLU A 14 3.74 12.82 1.42
N CYS A 15 3.23 11.75 0.80
CA CYS A 15 2.68 11.79 -0.55
C CYS A 15 1.25 12.38 -0.56
N PRO A 16 0.98 13.46 -1.34
CA PRO A 16 -0.33 14.12 -1.35
C PRO A 16 -1.43 13.23 -1.94
N VAL A 17 -1.07 12.26 -2.78
CA VAL A 17 -2.02 11.34 -3.45
C VAL A 17 -2.05 9.95 -2.80
N ARG A 18 -1.65 9.85 -1.53
CA ARG A 18 -1.52 8.57 -0.81
C ARG A 18 -2.82 7.76 -0.85
N ILE A 19 -3.96 8.42 -0.69
CA ILE A 19 -5.28 7.79 -0.61
C ILE A 19 -5.70 7.26 -1.99
N GLU A 20 -5.54 8.07 -3.03
CA GLU A 20 -5.83 7.74 -4.42
C GLU A 20 -4.95 6.58 -4.89
N CYS A 21 -3.66 6.61 -4.54
CA CYS A 21 -2.70 5.53 -4.80
C CYS A 21 -3.13 4.21 -4.14
N LEU A 22 -3.54 4.24 -2.86
CA LEU A 22 -4.04 3.06 -2.17
C LEU A 22 -5.32 2.53 -2.84
N ASN A 23 -6.27 3.41 -3.13
CA ASN A 23 -7.53 3.05 -3.77
C ASN A 23 -7.31 2.44 -5.16
N TYR A 24 -6.38 2.98 -5.93
CA TYR A 24 -5.97 2.39 -7.20
C TYR A 24 -5.46 0.96 -7.01
N ALA A 25 -4.52 0.76 -6.07
CA ALA A 25 -3.93 -0.54 -5.80
C ALA A 25 -4.96 -1.59 -5.34
N LEU A 26 -5.95 -1.18 -4.52
CA LEU A 26 -7.03 -2.06 -4.07
C LEU A 26 -7.97 -2.46 -5.22
N ARG A 27 -8.36 -1.50 -6.08
CA ARG A 27 -9.25 -1.77 -7.23
C ARG A 27 -8.60 -2.63 -8.30
N ARG A 28 -7.28 -2.48 -8.50
CA ARG A 28 -6.51 -3.20 -9.51
C ARG A 28 -5.90 -4.51 -9.00
N ASP A 29 -6.14 -4.85 -7.73
CA ASP A 29 -5.52 -6.01 -7.07
C ASP A 29 -3.99 -6.04 -7.24
N GLU A 30 -3.35 -4.87 -7.08
CA GLU A 30 -1.91 -4.73 -7.29
C GLU A 30 -1.13 -5.67 -6.39
N ARG A 31 -0.40 -6.59 -7.02
CA ARG A 31 0.12 -7.81 -6.37
C ARG A 31 1.38 -7.60 -5.56
N TYR A 32 2.16 -6.55 -5.85
CA TYR A 32 3.49 -6.36 -5.26
C TYR A 32 3.72 -4.92 -4.81
N GLY A 33 4.79 -4.70 -4.04
CA GLY A 33 5.25 -3.37 -3.66
C GLY A 33 4.43 -2.65 -2.58
N VAL A 34 4.86 -1.44 -2.25
CA VAL A 34 4.17 -0.52 -1.34
C VAL A 34 3.33 0.46 -2.15
N TRP A 35 2.05 0.56 -1.81
CA TRP A 35 1.10 1.46 -2.46
C TRP A 35 0.32 2.21 -1.38
N GLY A 36 0.27 3.53 -1.48
CA GLY A 36 -0.41 4.39 -0.51
C GLY A 36 -0.01 4.13 0.95
N GLY A 37 1.26 3.78 1.20
CA GLY A 37 1.78 3.50 2.54
C GLY A 37 1.48 2.09 3.07
N MET A 38 0.94 1.20 2.24
CA MET A 38 0.65 -0.19 2.62
C MET A 38 1.46 -1.18 1.81
N SER A 39 2.06 -2.15 2.49
CA SER A 39 2.64 -3.34 1.86
C SER A 39 1.55 -4.25 1.29
N GLU A 40 1.93 -5.13 0.37
CA GLU A 40 1.07 -6.19 -0.15
C GLU A 40 0.29 -6.93 0.95
N ARG A 41 0.99 -7.37 2.01
CA ARG A 41 0.38 -8.12 3.11
C ARG A 41 -0.69 -7.31 3.85
N GLU A 42 -0.46 -6.02 4.05
CA GLU A 42 -1.42 -5.13 4.70
C GLU A 42 -2.63 -4.87 3.81
N ARG A 43 -2.42 -4.62 2.51
CA ARG A 43 -3.53 -4.45 1.55
C ARG A 43 -4.42 -5.70 1.48
N ARG A 44 -3.82 -6.89 1.44
CA ARG A 44 -4.58 -8.15 1.48
C ARG A 44 -5.37 -8.33 2.77
N ARG A 45 -4.83 -7.91 3.92
CA ARG A 45 -5.58 -7.92 5.19
C ARG A 45 -6.76 -6.94 5.14
N LEU A 46 -6.54 -5.72 4.65
CA LEU A 46 -7.58 -4.70 4.52
C LEU A 46 -8.72 -5.17 3.61
N LYS A 47 -8.40 -5.73 2.43
CA LYS A 47 -9.40 -6.27 1.49
C LYS A 47 -10.25 -7.37 2.12
N ARG A 48 -9.63 -8.27 2.90
CA ARG A 48 -10.35 -9.33 3.64
C ARG A 48 -11.26 -8.78 4.76
N MET A 49 -10.91 -7.67 5.39
CA MET A 49 -11.72 -7.05 6.45
C MET A 49 -12.88 -6.22 5.91
N ALA A 50 -12.77 -5.76 4.66
CA ALA A 50 -13.80 -4.99 3.98
C ALA A 50 -14.78 -5.87 3.16
N SER A 51 -14.59 -7.19 3.20
CA SER A 51 -15.50 -8.18 2.58
C SER A 51 -16.53 -8.66 3.58
#